data_AF-A0A849PSU3-F1
#
_entry.id   AF-A0A849PSU3-F1
#
_cell.length_a   1.000
_cell.length_b   1.000
_cell.length_c   1.000
_cell.angle_alpha   90.00
_cell.angle_beta   90.00
_cell.angle_gamma   90.00
#
_symmetry.space_group_name_H-M   'P 1'
#
loop_
_entity.id
_entity.type
_entity.pdbx_description
1 polymer ?
#
loop_
_entity_poly.entity_id
_entity_poly.type
_entity_poly.pdbx_seq_one_letter_code
_entity_poly.pdbx_strand_id
1 'polypeptide(L)' 'MRLLIFTEGTILMHKNAASHTRNQIIRQVEENEESVSDYKSYVPVGDAVKKLHEWKKDGTEI' A
#
# COMPACT_ATOMS: atom_id res chain seq x y z
N MET A 1 -12.79 -15.05 -11.55
CA MET A 1 -12.94 -13.58 -11.70
C MET A 1 -11.54 -12.98 -11.82
N ARG A 2 -11.35 -11.89 -12.59
CA ARG A 2 -10.05 -11.21 -12.74
C ARG A 2 -10.09 -9.87 -12.01
N LEU A 3 -9.09 -9.60 -11.18
CA LEU A 3 -9.01 -8.39 -10.38
C LEU A 3 -7.70 -7.67 -10.65
N LEU A 4 -7.79 -6.44 -11.16
CA LEU A 4 -6.63 -5.57 -11.40
C LEU A 4 -6.36 -4.76 -10.13
N ILE A 5 -5.10 -4.74 -9.71
CA ILE A 5 -4.67 -4.00 -8.51
C ILE A 5 -3.68 -2.92 -8.91
N PHE A 6 -4.02 -1.68 -8.55
CA PHE A 6 -3.06 -0.58 -8.56
C PHE A 6 -2.20 -0.70 -7.31
N THR A 7 -0.89 -0.81 -7.48
CA THR A 7 0.05 -1.04 -6.37
C THR A 7 0.15 0.19 -5.47
N GLU A 8 0.63 1.30 -6.04
CA GLU A 8 0.88 2.55 -5.35
C GLU A 8 -0.42 3.23 -4.94
N GLY A 9 -0.51 3.64 -3.67
CA GLY A 9 -1.68 4.37 -3.15
C GLY A 9 -2.91 3.49 -2.85
N THR A 10 -2.89 2.20 -3.19
CA THR A 10 -3.96 1.24 -2.84
C THR A 10 -3.46 0.16 -1.89
N ILE A 11 -2.41 -0.58 -2.26
CA ILE A 11 -1.88 -1.69 -1.44
C ILE A 11 -0.45 -1.45 -0.94
N LEU A 12 0.29 -0.52 -1.55
CA LEU A 12 1.63 -0.10 -1.15
C LEU A 12 1.67 1.37 -0.75
N MET A 13 2.49 1.70 0.26
CA MET A 13 2.87 3.07 0.63
C MET A 13 4.37 3.15 0.93
N HIS A 14 4.92 4.37 1.00
CA HIS A 14 6.30 4.58 1.42
C HIS A 14 6.55 4.03 2.83
N LYS A 15 7.76 3.51 3.07
CA LYS A 15 8.14 2.84 4.33
C LYS A 15 7.80 3.63 5.60
N ASN A 16 7.91 4.95 5.57
CA ASN A 16 7.65 5.80 6.75
C ASN A 16 6.16 5.99 7.05
N ALA A 17 5.25 5.63 6.14
CA ALA A 17 3.82 5.64 6.40
C ALA A 17 3.40 4.56 7.40
N ALA A 18 4.25 3.55 7.62
CA ALA A 18 3.97 2.46 8.55
C ALA A 18 3.66 3.01 9.96
N SER A 19 2.63 2.45 10.60
CA SER A 19 2.19 2.81 11.96
C SER A 19 1.68 4.24 12.15
N HIS A 20 1.46 4.99 11.07
CA HIS A 20 0.90 6.34 11.11
C HIS A 20 -0.59 6.34 10.80
N THR A 21 -1.30 7.32 11.37
CA THR A 21 -2.69 7.60 10.99
C THR A 21 -2.75 8.20 9.58
N ARG A 22 -3.92 8.10 8.94
CA ARG A 22 -4.14 8.69 7.61
C ARG A 22 -3.74 10.17 7.54
N ASN A 23 -4.07 10.98 8.55
CA ASN A 23 -3.75 12.41 8.55
C ASN A 23 -2.25 12.67 8.63
N GLN A 24 -1.51 11.85 9.38
CA GLN A 24 -0.05 11.93 9.43
C GLN A 24 0.56 11.55 8.08
N ILE A 25 0.08 10.48 7.46
CA ILE A 25 0.56 10.06 6.13
C ILE A 25 0.30 11.15 5.07
N ILE A 26 -0.88 11.78 5.10
CA ILE A 26 -1.19 12.90 4.19
C ILE A 26 -0.16 14.02 4.37
N ARG A 27 0.16 14.37 5.61
CA ARG A 27 1.18 15.38 5.90
C ARG A 27 2.56 14.99 5.38
N GLN A 28 2.98 13.72 5.52
CA GLN A 28 4.25 13.23 4.97
C GLN A 28 4.34 13.39 3.45
N VAL A 29 3.21 13.15 2.76
CA VAL A 29 3.10 13.34 1.30
C VAL A 29 3.13 14.83 0.93
N GLU A 30 2.40 15.68 1.65
CA GLU A 30 2.39 17.14 1.43
C GLU A 30 3.76 17.78 1.67
N GLU A 31 4.49 17.31 2.68
CA GLU A 31 5.84 17.76 3.02
C GLU A 31 6.93 17.09 2.14
N ASN A 32 6.53 16.18 1.24
CA ASN A 32 7.41 15.41 0.36
C ASN A 32 8.58 14.76 1.11
N GLU A 33 8.27 14.04 2.20
CA GLU A 33 9.27 13.30 2.96
C GLU A 33 10.11 12.39 2.05
N GLU A 34 11.38 12.21 2.39
CA GLU A 34 12.36 11.49 1.57
C GLU A 34 11.86 10.13 1.05
N SER A 35 11.16 9.37 1.91
CA SER A 35 10.67 8.04 1.54
C SER A 35 9.51 8.05 0.54
N VAL A 36 8.81 9.18 0.36
CA VAL A 36 7.69 9.33 -0.60
C VAL A 36 8.15 9.16 -2.04
N SER A 37 9.40 9.50 -2.35
CA SER A 37 9.97 9.29 -3.69
C SER A 37 10.82 8.01 -3.79
N ASP A 38 11.03 7.29 -2.68
CA ASP A 38 11.79 6.04 -2.63
C ASP A 38 10.87 4.82 -2.89
N TYR A 39 10.32 4.74 -4.12
CA TYR A 39 9.37 3.71 -4.54
C TYR A 39 9.86 2.27 -4.30
N LYS A 40 11.17 2.04 -4.39
CA LYS A 40 11.77 0.70 -4.15
C LYS A 40 11.63 0.25 -2.70
N SER A 41 11.45 1.20 -1.78
CA SER A 41 11.28 0.93 -0.36
C SER A 41 9.81 0.82 0.07
N TYR A 42 8.86 0.88 -0.87
CA TYR A 42 7.45 0.82 -0.55
C TYR A 42 7.07 -0.53 0.06
N VAL A 43 6.17 -0.48 1.03
CA VAL A 43 5.74 -1.64 1.82
C VAL A 43 4.24 -1.83 1.71
N PRO A 44 3.73 -3.08 1.81
CA PRO A 44 2.31 -3.34 1.93
C PRO A 44 1.71 -2.64 3.14
N VAL A 45 0.50 -2.11 3.00
CA VAL A 45 -0.20 -1.40 4.09
C VAL A 45 -1.48 -2.10 4.56
N GLY A 46 -1.78 -1.92 5.85
CA GLY A 46 -2.92 -2.56 6.50
C GLY A 46 -2.92 -4.07 6.29
N ASP A 47 -4.10 -4.62 5.95
CA ASP A 47 -4.29 -6.05 5.69
C ASP A 47 -4.12 -6.44 4.21
N ALA A 48 -3.42 -5.63 3.40
CA ALA A 48 -3.32 -5.86 1.96
C ALA A 48 -2.88 -7.31 1.62
N VAL A 49 -1.80 -7.80 2.23
CA VAL A 49 -1.29 -9.16 2.00
C VAL A 49 -2.34 -10.23 2.32
N LYS A 50 -3.05 -10.07 3.43
CA LYS A 50 -4.10 -11.01 3.85
C LYS A 50 -5.26 -11.02 2.84
N LYS A 51 -5.74 -9.85 2.42
CA LYS A 51 -6.81 -9.72 1.42
C LYS A 51 -6.45 -10.38 0.09
N LEU A 52 -5.21 -10.17 -0.38
CA LEU A 52 -4.73 -10.82 -1.61
C LEU A 52 -4.75 -12.34 -1.50
N HIS A 53 -4.36 -12.89 -0.34
CA HIS A 53 -4.42 -14.33 -0.09
C HIS A 53 -5.86 -14.86 -0.04
N GLU A 54 -6.77 -14.14 0.60
CA GLU A 54 -8.19 -14.51 0.64
C GLU A 54 -8.80 -14.52 -0.77
N TRP A 55 -8.58 -13.48 -1.57
CA TRP A 55 -9.07 -13.43 -2.95
C TRP A 55 -8.49 -14.52 -3.84
N LYS A 56 -7.19 -14.81 -3.70
CA LYS A 56 -6.54 -15.90 -4.43
C LYS A 56 -7.12 -17.25 -4.04
N LYS A 57 -7.45 -17.47 -2.76
CA LYS A 57 -8.08 -18.70 -2.27
C LYS A 57 -9.47 -18.90 -2.86
N ASP A 58 -10.21 -17.83 -3.12
CA ASP A 58 -11.53 -17.86 -3.73
C ASP A 58 -11.50 -18.01 -5.27
N GLY A 59 -10.33 -18.31 -5.84
CA GLY A 59 -10.17 -18.50 -7.29
C GLY A 59 -10.16 -17.21 -8.09
N THR A 60 -9.86 -16.07 -7.44
CA THR A 60 -9.61 -14.81 -8.15
C THR A 60 -8.21 -14.84 -8.77
N GLU A 61 -8.15 -14.59 -10.08
CA GLU A 61 -6.90 -14.26 -10.77
C GLU A 61 -6.60 -12.78 -10.51
N ILE A 62 -5.42 -12.50 -9.95
CA ILE A 62 -4.93 -11.15 -9.63
C ILE A 62 -3.77 -10.83 -10.56
#